data_AF-A0A8J2HMT3-F1
#
_entry.id   AF-A0A8J2HMT3-F1
#
_cell.length_a   1.000
_cell.length_b   1.000
_cell.length_c   1.000
_cell.angle_alpha   90.00
_cell.angle_beta   90.00
_cell.angle_gamma   90.00
#
_symmetry.space_group_name_H-M   'P 1'
#
loop_
_entity.id
_entity.type
_entity.pdbx_description
1 polymer ?
#
loop_
_entity_poly.entity_id
_entity_poly.type
_entity_poly.pdbx_seq_one_letter_code
_entity_poly.pdbx_strand_id
1 'polypeptide(L)'
;MIPELVVPDLKGFELQPYVSYRSTVKKQPKFTAELLFDLVYAEKIKQDFQAGKLDENNQPLEPSIEESLTPEEALAQSRKTGSDF
;
A
#
# COMPACT_ATOMS: atom_id res chain seq x y z
N MET A 1 -10.30 27.11 12.17
CA MET A 1 -10.57 25.66 12.17
C MET A 1 -9.72 25.04 13.28
N ILE A 2 -10.30 24.22 14.15
CA ILE A 2 -9.58 23.52 15.23
C ILE A 2 -9.27 22.11 14.71
N PRO A 3 -8.01 21.62 14.81
CA PRO A 3 -7.68 20.28 14.35
C PRO A 3 -8.37 19.21 15.20
N GLU A 4 -8.85 18.15 14.55
CA GLU A 4 -9.45 16.98 15.21
C GLU A 4 -8.38 15.92 15.44
N LEU A 5 -8.36 15.32 16.64
CA LEU A 5 -7.46 14.22 16.96
C LEU A 5 -8.16 12.88 16.65
N VAL A 6 -7.66 12.18 15.63
CA VAL A 6 -8.16 10.84 15.27
C VAL A 6 -7.43 9.80 16.11
N VAL A 7 -8.12 9.23 17.10
CA VAL A 7 -7.57 8.23 18.05
C VAL A 7 -8.18 6.84 17.79
N PRO A 8 -7.38 5.81 17.45
CA PRO A 8 -7.89 4.46 17.29
C PRO A 8 -8.15 3.76 18.64
N ASP A 9 -9.02 2.74 18.65
CA ASP A 9 -9.19 1.84 19.80
C ASP A 9 -7.99 0.89 19.89
N LEU A 10 -7.38 0.80 21.07
CA LEU A 10 -6.20 -0.02 21.33
C LEU A 10 -6.51 -1.28 22.15
N LYS A 11 -7.80 -1.63 22.34
CA LYS A 11 -8.17 -2.86 23.05
C LYS A 11 -7.63 -4.09 22.31
N GLY A 12 -6.73 -4.82 22.98
CA GLY A 12 -6.08 -6.01 22.42
C GLY A 12 -4.89 -5.72 21.51
N PHE A 13 -4.36 -4.49 21.50
CA PHE A 13 -3.18 -4.14 20.71
C PHE A 13 -1.89 -4.70 21.34
N GLU A 14 -1.17 -5.54 20.60
CA GLU A 14 -0.01 -6.30 21.12
C GLU A 14 1.30 -5.52 21.06
N LEU A 15 1.41 -4.52 20.16
CA LEU A 15 2.64 -3.77 19.99
C LEU A 15 2.93 -2.89 21.20
N GLN A 16 4.16 -2.95 21.68
CA GLN A 16 4.63 -2.19 22.84
C GLN A 16 5.54 -1.04 22.42
N PRO A 17 5.65 0.04 23.22
CA PRO A 17 6.54 1.17 22.92
C PRO A 17 8.02 0.81 22.86
N TYR A 18 8.41 -0.34 23.42
CA TYR A 18 9.78 -0.82 23.48
C TYR A 18 9.90 -2.22 22.89
N VAL A 19 11.05 -2.50 22.29
CA VAL A 19 11.38 -3.80 21.70
C VAL A 19 12.45 -4.49 22.55
N SER A 20 12.36 -5.81 22.67
CA SER A 20 13.37 -6.60 23.39
C SER A 20 14.74 -6.54 22.71
N TYR A 21 15.82 -6.48 23.50
CA TYR A 21 17.19 -6.66 23.01
C TYR A 21 17.46 -8.06 22.42
N ARG A 22 16.59 -9.03 22.68
CA ARG A 22 16.68 -10.37 22.07
C ARG A 22 16.28 -10.38 20.59
N SER A 23 15.65 -9.30 20.10
CA SER A 23 15.24 -9.18 18.70
C SER A 23 16.45 -9.05 17.78
N THR A 24 16.35 -9.62 16.58
CA THR A 24 17.40 -9.47 15.57
C THR A 24 17.32 -8.10 14.91
N VAL A 25 18.46 -7.41 14.80
CA VAL A 25 18.54 -6.15 14.07
C VAL A 25 18.43 -6.45 12.57
N LYS A 26 17.35 -6.00 11.95
CA LYS A 26 17.16 -6.11 10.50
C LYS A 26 17.65 -4.83 9.83
N LYS A 27 18.44 -4.97 8.75
CA LYS A 27 18.81 -3.84 7.89
C LYS A 27 17.69 -3.65 6.88
N GLN A 28 16.88 -2.62 7.05
CA GLN A 28 15.78 -2.33 6.13
C GLN A 28 16.31 -1.57 4.90
N PRO A 29 16.06 -2.06 3.67
CA PRO A 29 16.39 -1.30 2.47
C PRO A 29 15.48 -0.06 2.36
N LYS A 30 15.90 0.90 1.53
CA LYS A 30 15.07 2.07 1.23
C LYS A 30 13.80 1.61 0.52
N PHE A 31 12.66 2.08 0.98
CA PHE A 31 11.39 1.85 0.29
C PHE A 31 11.34 2.72 -0.98
N THR A 32 11.20 2.09 -2.15
CA THR A 32 11.19 2.75 -3.47
C THR A 32 9.83 2.57 -4.14
N ALA A 33 9.53 3.44 -5.12
CA ALA A 33 8.32 3.32 -5.93
C ALA A 33 8.28 2.00 -6.71
N GLU A 34 9.44 1.52 -7.16
CA GLU A 34 9.60 0.21 -7.80
C GLU A 34 9.19 -0.94 -6.86
N LEU A 35 9.68 -0.93 -5.62
CA LEU A 35 9.31 -1.96 -4.64
C LEU A 35 7.81 -1.93 -4.31
N LEU A 36 7.22 -0.75 -4.20
CA LEU A 36 5.77 -0.61 -4.00
C LEU A 36 5.00 -1.16 -5.20
N PHE A 37 5.44 -0.87 -6.42
CA PHE A 37 4.83 -1.39 -7.63
C PHE A 37 4.89 -2.93 -7.67
N ASP A 38 6.06 -3.50 -7.36
CA ASP A 38 6.27 -4.94 -7.36
C ASP A 38 5.41 -5.67 -6.33
N LEU A 39 5.20 -5.06 -5.17
CA LEU A 39 4.40 -5.64 -4.08
C LEU A 39 2.89 -5.58 -4.34
N VAL A 40 2.39 -4.56 -5.03
CA VAL A 40 0.95 -4.31 -5.18
C VAL A 40 0.43 -4.76 -6.55
N TYR A 41 1.12 -4.42 -7.64
CA TYR A 41 0.59 -4.56 -9.00
C TYR A 41 1.25 -5.71 -9.79
N ALA A 42 2.54 -5.97 -9.56
CA ALA A 42 3.29 -6.84 -10.46
C ALA A 42 2.79 -8.29 -10.51
N GLU A 43 2.27 -8.83 -9.41
CA GLU A 43 1.71 -10.19 -9.41
C GLU A 43 0.47 -10.28 -10.31
N LYS A 44 -0.46 -9.35 -10.16
CA LYS A 44 -1.68 -9.28 -10.95
C LYS A 44 -1.37 -9.09 -12.44
N ILE A 45 -0.52 -8.12 -12.78
CA ILE A 45 -0.16 -7.84 -14.17
C ILE A 45 0.45 -9.08 -14.86
N LYS A 46 1.29 -9.84 -14.14
CA LYS A 46 1.86 -11.10 -14.66
C LYS A 46 0.77 -12.13 -14.93
N GLN A 47 -0.22 -12.26 -14.04
CA GLN A 47 -1.35 -13.18 -14.20
C GLN A 47 -2.23 -12.77 -15.39
N ASP A 48 -2.57 -11.49 -15.51
CA ASP A 48 -3.41 -10.98 -16.61
C ASP A 48 -2.71 -11.12 -17.97
N PHE A 49 -1.40 -10.89 -18.00
CA PHE A 49 -0.59 -11.13 -19.19
C PHE A 49 -0.60 -12.61 -19.60
N GLN A 50 -0.42 -13.52 -18.65
CA GLN A 50 -0.45 -14.97 -18.93
C GLN A 50 -1.85 -15.46 -19.33
N ALA A 51 -2.90 -14.88 -18.77
CA ALA A 51 -4.29 -15.23 -19.05
C ALA A 51 -4.83 -14.57 -20.33
N GLY A 52 -4.08 -13.66 -20.96
CA GLY A 52 -4.54 -12.91 -22.13
C GLY A 52 -5.68 -11.95 -21.82
N LYS A 53 -5.76 -11.45 -20.58
CA LYS A 53 -6.81 -10.53 -20.11
C LYS A 53 -6.47 -9.05 -20.30
N LEU A 54 -5.57 -8.75 -21.24
CA LEU A 54 -5.17 -7.40 -21.57
C LEU A 54 -5.88 -6.97 -22.87
N ASP A 55 -6.29 -5.72 -22.93
CA ASP A 55 -6.84 -5.12 -24.15
C ASP A 55 -5.74 -4.81 -25.19
N GLU A 56 -6.14 -4.28 -26.35
CA GLU A 56 -5.21 -3.89 -27.43
C GLU A 56 -4.22 -2.78 -27.00
N ASN A 57 -4.53 -2.04 -25.93
CA ASN A 57 -3.70 -0.98 -25.36
C ASN A 57 -2.84 -1.45 -24.18
N ASN A 58 -2.83 -2.76 -23.87
CA ASN A 58 -2.18 -3.36 -22.69
C ASN A 58 -2.75 -2.92 -21.33
N GLN A 59 -4.02 -2.51 -21.29
CA GLN A 59 -4.76 -2.24 -20.07
C GLN A 59 -5.48 -3.50 -19.59
N PRO A 60 -5.62 -3.69 -18.27
CA PRO A 60 -6.36 -4.83 -17.72
C PRO A 60 -7.86 -4.70 -18.02
N LEU A 61 -8.46 -5.78 -18.52
CA LEU A 61 -9.92 -5.87 -18.71
C LEU A 61 -10.68 -5.84 -17.37
N GLU A 62 -10.08 -6.39 -16.32
CA GLU A 62 -10.64 -6.47 -14.98
C GLU A 62 -9.68 -5.79 -13.98
N PRO A 63 -9.62 -4.44 -13.93
CA PRO A 63 -8.69 -3.71 -13.08
C PRO A 63 -8.92 -4.00 -11.59
N SER A 64 -7.86 -4.03 -10.78
CA SER A 64 -7.99 -4.10 -9.33
C SER A 64 -8.48 -2.76 -8.76
N ILE A 65 -8.85 -2.76 -7.47
CA ILE A 65 -9.28 -1.53 -6.78
C ILE A 65 -8.19 -0.47 -6.90
N GLU A 66 -6.94 -0.88 -6.70
CA GLU A 66 -5.75 -0.02 -6.74
C GLU A 66 -5.49 0.52 -8.15
N GLU A 67 -5.68 -0.30 -9.19
CA GLU A 67 -5.49 0.10 -10.60
C GLU A 67 -6.62 1.02 -11.09
N SER A 68 -7.82 0.89 -10.52
CA SER A 68 -9.00 1.67 -10.91
C SER A 68 -9.03 3.09 -10.33
N LEU A 69 -8.14 3.41 -9.39
CA LEU A 69 -8.13 4.71 -8.72
C LEU A 69 -7.75 5.84 -9.69
N THR A 70 -8.52 6.92 -9.65
CA THR A 70 -8.13 8.16 -10.33
C THR A 70 -6.96 8.83 -9.62
N PRO A 71 -6.15 9.67 -10.31
CA PRO A 71 -5.03 10.37 -9.69
C PRO A 71 -5.45 11.23 -8.47
N GLU A 72 -6.63 11.84 -8.54
CA GLU A 72 -7.17 12.65 -7.45
C GLU A 72 -7.58 11.80 -6.24
N GLU A 73 -8.19 10.64 -6.48
CA GLU A 73 -8.57 9.70 -5.42
C GLU A 73 -7.34 9.07 -4.77
N ALA A 74 -6.34 8.67 -5.57
CA ALA A 74 -5.08 8.13 -5.07
C ALA A 74 -4.34 9.17 -4.19
N LEU A 75 -4.33 10.44 -4.62
CA LEU A 75 -3.75 11.54 -3.84
C LEU A 75 -4.54 11.82 -2.57
N ALA A 76 -5.87 11.79 -2.63
CA ALA A 76 -6.72 11.93 -1.45
C ALA A 76 -6.51 10.78 -0.46
N GLN A 77 -6.32 9.55 -0.94
CA GLN A 77 -5.98 8.40 -0.10
C GLN A 77 -4.60 8.52 0.55
N SER A 78 -3.59 8.95 -0.22
CA SER A 78 -2.23 9.17 0.29
C SER A 78 -2.17 10.19 1.44
N ARG A 79 -3.11 11.14 1.47
CA ARG A 79 -3.21 12.18 2.51
C ARG A 79 -4.10 11.79 3.70
N LYS A 80 -4.63 10.57 3.76
CA LYS A 80 -5.48 10.14 4.88
C LYS A 80 -4.66 10.02 6.16
N THR A 81 -5.32 10.12 7.30
CA THR A 81 -4.65 9.88 8.59
C THR A 81 -4.18 8.43 8.67
N GLY A 82 -2.91 8.22 9.06
CA GLY A 82 -2.29 6.90 9.16
C GLY A 82 -1.57 6.42 7.89
N SER A 83 -1.59 7.17 6.79
CA SER A 83 -0.56 7.07 5.74
C SER A 83 0.60 7.98 6.12
N ASP A 84 1.81 7.43 6.13
CA ASP A 84 3.02 8.05 6.72
C ASP A 84 3.66 9.16 5.83
N PHE A 85 2.85 9.86 5.02
CA PHE A 85 3.27 10.89 4.05
C PHE A 85 2.38 12.15 4.04
#